data_AF-A0A356QM71-F1
#
_entry.id   AF-A0A356QM71-F1
#
_cell.length_a   1.000
_cell.length_b   1.000
_cell.length_c   1.000
_cell.angle_alpha   90.00
_cell.angle_beta   90.00
_cell.angle_gamma   90.00
#
_symmetry.space_group_name_H-M   'P 1'
#
loop_
_entity.id
_entity.type
_entity.pdbx_description
1 polymer ?
#
loop_
_entity_poly.entity_id
_entity_poly.type
_entity_poly.pdbx_seq_one_letter_code
_entity_poly.pdbx_strand_id
1 'polypeptide(L)'
;MKDEAGAVPYSMRCQILRKCIVPVLYCFAATSLWAQEKTVREINVFPPAVRLDSARDFQTIIVQATREDSVTEDVTRSAKMAFKNSEYATLERIDGDAGTSIRLSPKQDGETVLVGTYGGHQGG
;
A
#
# COMPACT_ATOMS: atom_id res chain seq x y z
N MET A 1 -84.82 -23.54 17.07
CA MET A 1 -85.60 -24.23 16.01
C MET A 1 -84.62 -24.64 14.92
N LYS A 2 -84.89 -25.77 14.27
CA LYS A 2 -83.97 -26.61 13.49
C LYS A 2 -83.60 -26.08 12.10
N ASP A 3 -82.35 -26.31 11.70
CA ASP A 3 -81.87 -26.67 10.35
C ASP A 3 -80.32 -26.68 10.37
N GLU A 4 -79.60 -27.80 10.39
CA GLU A 4 -79.34 -28.84 9.38
C GLU A 4 -78.72 -28.38 8.04
N ALA A 5 -77.61 -29.04 7.72
CA ALA A 5 -77.02 -29.30 6.39
C ALA A 5 -76.19 -28.21 5.71
N GLY A 6 -74.90 -28.49 5.56
CA GLY A 6 -73.98 -27.76 4.68
C GLY A 6 -72.57 -28.35 4.70
N ALA A 7 -72.41 -29.52 4.09
CA ALA A 7 -71.12 -30.18 3.91
C ALA A 7 -70.15 -29.34 3.07
N VAL A 8 -68.91 -29.19 3.53
CA VAL A 8 -67.75 -28.96 2.65
C VAL A 8 -66.46 -29.47 3.30
N PRO A 9 -65.51 -29.99 2.50
CA PRO A 9 -64.72 -31.18 2.84
C PRO A 9 -63.43 -30.92 3.61
N TYR A 10 -63.04 -32.00 4.28
CA TYR A 10 -61.73 -32.32 4.83
C TYR A 10 -60.57 -31.74 3.99
N SER A 11 -59.73 -30.94 4.62
CA SER A 11 -58.33 -30.76 4.21
C SER A 11 -57.47 -30.73 5.46
N MET A 12 -57.11 -31.93 5.89
CA MET A 12 -55.94 -32.15 6.73
C MET A 12 -54.75 -31.46 6.09
N ARG A 13 -54.16 -30.52 6.81
CA ARG A 13 -52.73 -30.27 6.69
C ARG A 13 -52.16 -30.07 8.07
N CYS A 14 -51.76 -31.25 8.56
CA CYS A 14 -50.92 -31.55 9.71
C CYS A 14 -50.14 -30.34 10.21
N GLN A 15 -50.68 -29.69 11.23
CA GLN A 15 -49.82 -29.04 12.20
C GLN A 15 -49.02 -30.12 12.93
N ILE A 16 -47.94 -29.66 13.53
CA ILE A 16 -47.25 -30.24 14.67
C ILE A 16 -46.10 -31.21 14.33
N LEU A 17 -44.98 -30.90 14.99
CA LEU A 17 -43.82 -31.73 15.32
C LEU A 17 -42.76 -31.92 14.23
N ARG A 18 -41.46 -31.98 14.47
CA ARG A 18 -40.55 -31.75 15.61
C ARG A 18 -39.22 -32.31 15.08
N LYS A 19 -38.15 -31.50 15.06
CA LYS A 19 -36.74 -31.92 15.03
C LYS A 19 -36.25 -32.82 13.86
N CYS A 20 -35.55 -32.21 12.91
CA CYS A 20 -34.36 -32.77 12.22
C CYS A 20 -33.42 -31.56 12.00
N ILE A 21 -32.43 -31.31 12.86
CA ILE A 21 -31.02 -31.73 12.72
C ILE A 21 -30.44 -31.39 11.35
N VAL A 22 -29.52 -30.41 11.34
CA VAL A 22 -28.23 -30.29 10.61
C VAL A 22 -28.00 -28.81 10.30
N PRO A 23 -26.92 -28.18 10.81
CA PRO A 23 -26.66 -26.76 10.63
C PRO A 23 -26.21 -26.52 9.19
N VAL A 24 -26.97 -25.73 8.44
CA VAL A 24 -26.49 -25.16 7.17
C VAL A 24 -25.59 -23.98 7.52
N LEU A 25 -24.42 -24.32 8.04
CA LEU A 25 -23.26 -23.44 8.16
C LEU A 25 -22.65 -23.38 6.76
N TYR A 26 -23.32 -22.68 5.85
CA TYR A 26 -22.87 -22.49 4.48
C TYR A 26 -21.66 -21.55 4.52
N CYS A 27 -20.49 -22.16 4.28
CA CYS A 27 -19.18 -21.56 4.26
C CYS A 27 -19.16 -20.18 3.57
N PHE A 28 -19.00 -19.12 4.36
CA PHE A 28 -18.24 -17.95 3.93
C PHE A 28 -16.82 -18.45 3.64
N ALA A 29 -16.57 -18.93 2.42
CA ALA A 29 -15.21 -19.02 1.91
C ALA A 29 -14.73 -17.57 1.65
N ALA A 30 -14.43 -16.86 2.75
CA ALA A 30 -13.61 -15.68 2.70
C ALA A 30 -12.22 -16.17 2.33
N THR A 31 -11.94 -16.28 1.03
CA THR A 31 -10.57 -16.35 0.54
C THR A 31 -9.95 -15.02 0.91
N SER A 32 -9.28 -14.96 2.06
CA SER A 32 -8.35 -13.89 2.34
C SER A 32 -7.35 -13.90 1.19
N LEU A 33 -7.46 -12.92 0.29
CA LEU A 33 -6.33 -12.55 -0.57
C LEU A 33 -5.27 -12.07 0.41
N TRP A 34 -4.38 -12.97 0.83
CA TRP A 34 -3.15 -12.54 1.48
C TRP A 34 -2.41 -11.72 0.45
N ALA A 35 -2.48 -10.39 0.58
CA ALA A 35 -1.56 -9.50 -0.06
C ALA A 35 -0.18 -9.96 0.39
N GLN A 36 0.55 -10.67 -0.49
CA GLN A 36 1.90 -11.09 -0.20
C GLN A 36 2.69 -9.82 0.07
N GLU A 37 3.09 -9.62 1.31
CA GLU A 37 3.85 -8.44 1.71
C GLU A 37 5.11 -8.37 0.83
N LYS A 38 5.24 -7.28 0.09
CA LYS A 38 6.34 -7.09 -0.86
C LYS A 38 7.60 -6.80 -0.05
N THR A 39 8.28 -7.87 0.39
CA THR A 39 9.45 -7.74 1.26
C THR A 39 10.62 -7.12 0.51
N VAL A 40 10.96 -5.89 0.87
CA VAL A 40 12.14 -5.19 0.40
C VAL A 40 13.38 -5.90 0.95
N ARG A 41 14.40 -6.05 0.11
CA ARG A 41 15.71 -6.59 0.50
C ARG A 41 16.69 -5.46 0.82
N GLU A 42 16.72 -4.44 -0.03
CA GLU A 42 17.57 -3.27 0.11
C GLU A 42 17.02 -2.06 -0.66
N ILE A 43 17.56 -0.87 -0.37
CA ILE A 43 17.24 0.34 -1.11
C ILE A 43 18.54 1.04 -1.51
N ASN A 44 18.52 1.65 -2.69
CA ASN A 44 19.61 2.41 -3.26
C ASN A 44 19.11 3.80 -3.66
N VAL A 45 19.91 4.83 -3.40
CA VAL A 45 19.61 6.21 -3.78
C VAL A 45 20.51 6.59 -4.94
N PHE A 46 19.91 7.11 -6.02
CA PHE A 46 20.66 7.49 -7.21
C PHE A 46 20.49 8.98 -7.56
N PRO A 47 21.57 9.61 -8.05
CA PRO A 47 22.94 9.07 -8.17
C PRO A 47 23.63 8.94 -6.78
N PRO A 48 24.67 8.08 -6.64
CA PRO A 48 25.36 7.85 -5.37
C PRO A 48 26.26 9.01 -4.92
N ALA A 49 26.58 9.94 -5.84
CA ALA A 49 27.31 11.15 -5.53
C ALA A 49 26.79 12.29 -6.41
N VAL A 50 26.68 13.48 -5.83
CA VAL A 50 26.21 14.69 -6.50
C VAL A 50 27.21 15.81 -6.23
N ARG A 51 27.57 16.53 -7.29
CA ARG A 51 28.31 17.80 -7.21
C ARG A 51 27.50 18.89 -7.88
N LEU A 52 27.37 20.02 -7.20
CA LEU A 52 26.63 21.19 -7.65
C LEU A 52 27.60 22.37 -7.51
N ASP A 53 28.01 22.95 -8.63
CA ASP A 53 29.07 23.95 -8.68
C ASP A 53 28.50 25.38 -8.68
N SER A 54 27.20 25.53 -8.99
CA SER A 54 26.51 26.82 -9.00
C SER A 54 25.21 26.80 -8.19
N ALA A 55 24.80 27.97 -7.70
CA ALA A 55 23.54 28.15 -6.98
C ALA A 55 22.28 27.85 -7.83
N ARG A 56 22.42 27.72 -9.16
CA ARG A 56 21.31 27.38 -10.08
C ARG A 56 21.28 25.89 -10.41
N ASP A 57 22.30 25.14 -10.02
CA ASP A 57 22.39 23.72 -10.33
C ASP A 57 21.34 22.94 -9.55
N PHE A 58 20.92 21.83 -10.12
CA PHE A 58 20.03 20.91 -9.46
C PHE A 58 20.24 19.50 -10.00
N GLN A 59 19.92 18.52 -9.17
CA GLN A 59 19.99 17.11 -9.52
C GLN A 59 18.67 16.43 -9.16
N THR A 60 18.18 15.57 -10.03
CA THR A 60 17.05 14.70 -9.70
C THR A 60 17.54 13.47 -8.95
N ILE A 61 16.88 13.15 -7.83
CA ILE A 61 17.14 11.98 -7.00
C ILE A 61 16.02 10.95 -7.18
N ILE A 62 16.41 9.69 -7.29
CA ILE A 62 15.50 8.55 -7.25
C ILE A 62 15.88 7.58 -6.15
N VAL A 63 14.91 6.85 -5.62
CA VAL A 63 15.13 5.71 -4.71
C VAL A 63 14.60 4.47 -5.37
N GLN A 64 15.49 3.50 -5.54
CA GLN A 64 15.16 2.19 -6.05
C GLN A 64 15.16 1.20 -4.88
N ALA A 65 14.11 0.42 -4.74
CA ALA A 65 14.10 -0.73 -3.86
C ALA A 65 14.36 -2.00 -4.67
N THR A 66 15.23 -2.87 -4.16
CA THR A 66 15.37 -4.23 -4.64
C THR A 66 14.61 -5.13 -3.69
N ARG A 67 13.70 -5.95 -4.22
CA ARG A 67 12.94 -6.93 -3.44
C ARG A 67 13.70 -8.26 -3.31
N GLU A 68 13.27 -9.12 -2.41
CA GLU A 68 13.79 -10.49 -2.25
C GLU A 68 13.71 -11.34 -3.54
N ASP A 69 12.73 -11.11 -4.41
CA ASP A 69 12.64 -11.77 -5.73
C ASP A 69 13.58 -11.17 -6.79
N SER A 70 14.50 -10.29 -6.37
CA SER A 70 15.46 -9.56 -7.21
C SER A 70 14.82 -8.59 -8.21
N VAL A 71 13.52 -8.30 -8.09
CA VAL A 71 12.87 -7.24 -8.87
C VAL A 71 13.22 -5.89 -8.26
N THR A 72 13.63 -4.96 -9.11
CA THR A 72 13.84 -3.56 -8.74
C THR A 72 12.59 -2.73 -9.04
N GLU A 73 12.20 -1.87 -8.12
CA GLU A 73 11.09 -0.94 -8.29
C GLU A 73 11.49 0.48 -7.88
N ASP A 74 10.90 1.48 -8.55
CA ASP A 74 11.03 2.87 -8.15
C ASP A 74 10.09 3.15 -6.97
N VAL A 75 10.68 3.52 -5.83
CA VAL A 75 9.97 3.86 -4.59
C VAL A 75 10.17 5.32 -4.20
N THR A 76 10.68 6.16 -5.10
CA THR A 76 10.97 7.59 -4.88
C THR A 76 9.78 8.31 -4.24
N ARG A 77 8.57 8.01 -4.70
CA ARG A 77 7.34 8.61 -4.15
C ARG A 77 7.10 8.24 -2.68
N SER A 78 7.37 7.02 -2.28
CA SER A 78 7.05 6.52 -0.93
C SER A 78 8.23 6.57 0.05
N ALA A 79 9.45 6.76 -0.45
CA ALA A 79 10.64 6.89 0.37
C ALA A 79 10.65 8.22 1.14
N LYS A 80 11.18 8.17 2.37
CA LYS A 80 11.51 9.36 3.16
C LYS A 80 12.98 9.68 2.95
N MET A 81 13.28 10.96 2.77
CA MET A 81 14.63 11.44 2.49
C MET A 81 15.00 12.54 3.46
N ALA A 82 16.22 12.50 3.99
CA ALA A 82 16.74 13.52 4.89
C ALA A 82 18.24 13.71 4.70
N PHE A 83 18.70 14.95 4.79
CA PHE A 83 20.13 15.25 4.85
C PHE A 83 20.65 15.12 6.28
N LYS A 84 21.91 14.67 6.42
CA LYS A 84 22.63 14.79 7.70
C LYS A 84 22.84 16.27 8.07
N ASN A 85 23.16 17.10 7.08
CA ASN A 85 23.36 18.55 7.22
C ASN A 85 22.43 19.28 6.25
N SER A 86 21.30 19.78 6.76
CA SER A 86 20.22 20.38 5.96
C SER A 86 20.48 21.86 5.60
N GLU A 87 21.53 22.44 6.16
CA GLU A 87 21.98 23.80 5.86
C GLU A 87 22.60 23.91 4.45
N TYR A 88 23.23 22.85 3.94
CA TYR A 88 23.95 22.86 2.65
C TYR A 88 23.08 22.59 1.42
N ALA A 89 22.00 21.83 1.56
CA ALA A 89 21.15 21.44 0.44
C ALA A 89 19.67 21.34 0.84
N THR A 90 18.79 21.42 -0.15
CA THR A 90 17.35 21.22 0.01
C THR A 90 16.82 20.21 -0.99
N LEU A 91 15.72 19.56 -0.62
CA LEU A 91 14.93 18.73 -1.52
C LEU A 91 13.58 19.38 -1.78
N GLU A 92 13.16 19.34 -3.03
CA GLU A 92 11.82 19.74 -3.47
C GLU A 92 11.15 18.53 -4.12
N ARG A 93 9.92 18.22 -3.69
CA ARG A 93 9.10 17.19 -4.32
C ARG A 93 8.23 17.83 -5.38
N ILE A 94 8.31 17.31 -6.59
CA ILE A 94 7.56 17.78 -7.75
C ILE A 94 6.70 16.62 -8.24
N ASP A 95 5.39 16.74 -8.03
CA ASP A 95 4.39 15.79 -8.50
C ASP A 95 3.75 16.30 -9.80
N GLY A 96 3.60 15.43 -10.80
CA GLY A 96 2.91 15.74 -12.05
C GLY A 96 2.36 14.49 -12.74
N ASP A 97 1.76 14.67 -13.93
CA ASP A 97 1.15 13.58 -14.69
C ASP A 97 2.15 12.48 -15.07
N ALA A 98 3.43 12.84 -15.20
CA ALA A 98 4.54 11.94 -15.48
C ALA A 98 5.10 11.21 -14.24
N GLY A 99 4.56 11.47 -13.05
CA GLY A 99 4.98 10.88 -11.78
C GLY A 99 5.57 11.88 -10.78
N THR A 100 6.20 11.33 -9.74
CA THR A 100 6.87 12.12 -8.68
C THR A 100 8.37 12.17 -8.96
N SER A 101 8.95 13.38 -8.92
CA SER A 101 10.40 13.59 -8.96
C SER A 101 10.87 14.36 -7.73
N ILE A 102 12.11 14.10 -7.29
CA ILE A 102 12.74 14.82 -6.18
C ILE A 102 13.91 15.62 -6.72
N ARG A 103 13.85 16.94 -6.58
CA ARG A 103 14.89 17.85 -7.00
C ARG A 103 15.76 18.25 -5.82
N LEU A 104 17.05 17.97 -5.89
CA LEU A 104 18.08 18.43 -4.98
C LEU A 104 18.69 19.72 -5.52
N SER A 105 18.74 20.76 -4.68
CA SER A 105 19.36 22.05 -5.01
C SER A 105 20.31 22.50 -3.89
N PRO A 106 21.41 23.21 -4.20
CA PRO A 106 22.33 23.71 -3.19
C PRO A 106 21.71 24.92 -2.46
N LYS A 107 22.06 25.08 -1.19
CA LYS A 107 21.71 26.27 -0.37
C LYS A 107 22.93 27.13 -0.09
N GLN A 108 24.05 26.49 0.22
CA GLN A 108 25.35 27.11 0.47
C GLN A 108 26.45 26.05 0.31
N ASP A 109 27.70 26.50 0.23
CA ASP A 109 28.86 25.62 0.05
C ASP A 109 29.05 24.68 1.25
N GLY A 110 29.35 23.41 0.97
CA GLY A 110 29.65 22.41 1.99
C GLY A 110 29.42 20.99 1.47
N GLU A 111 29.50 20.03 2.39
CA GLU A 111 29.28 18.61 2.13
C GLU A 111 28.16 18.08 3.01
N THR A 112 27.31 17.24 2.46
CA THR A 112 26.23 16.58 3.19
C THR A 112 25.96 15.21 2.58
N VAL A 113 25.38 14.32 3.39
CA VAL A 113 24.95 13.00 2.94
C VAL A 113 23.43 12.96 2.93
N LEU A 114 22.86 12.57 1.80
CA LEU A 114 21.44 12.30 1.67
C LEU A 114 21.15 10.87 2.11
N VAL A 115 20.18 10.70 3.01
CA VAL A 115 19.76 9.40 3.51
C VAL A 115 18.32 9.15 3.10
N GLY A 116 18.09 8.11 2.30
CA GLY A 116 16.78 7.58 1.95
C GLY A 116 16.37 6.45 2.90
N THR A 117 15.09 6.36 3.24
CA THR A 117 14.51 5.27 4.03
C THR A 117 13.19 4.81 3.41
N TYR A 118 13.00 3.49 3.31
CA TYR A 118 11.80 2.87 2.79
C TYR A 118 11.71 1.41 3.26
N GLY A 119 10.52 0.96 3.66
CA GLY A 119 10.30 -0.43 4.09
C GLY A 119 11.12 -0.88 5.31
N GLY A 120 11.63 0.04 6.14
CA GLY A 120 12.54 -0.28 7.25
C GLY A 120 14.03 -0.36 6.86
N HIS A 121 14.34 -0.22 5.56
CA HIS A 121 15.70 -0.15 5.05
C HIS A 121 16.14 1.31 4.87
N GLN A 122 17.45 1.52 4.91
CA GLN A 122 18.10 2.80 4.71
C GLN A 122 19.19 2.69 3.63
N GLY A 123 19.34 3.71 2.79
CA GLY A 123 20.40 3.84 1.79
C GLY A 123 20.82 5.30 1.65
N GLY A 124 21.98 5.58 1.06
CA GLY A 124 22.50 6.94 0.89
C GLY A 124 23.72 6.99 -0.02
#